data_AF-A0A2E4BHT4-F1
#
_entry.id   AF-A0A2E4BHT4-F1
#
_cell.length_a   1.000
_cell.length_b   1.000
_cell.length_c   1.000
_cell.angle_alpha   90.00
_cell.angle_beta   90.00
_cell.angle_gamma   90.00
#
_symmetry.space_group_name_H-M   'P 1'
#
loop_
_entity.id
_entity.type
_entity.pdbx_description
1 polymer ?
#
loop_
_entity_poly.entity_id
_entity_poly.type
_entity_poly.pdbx_seq_one_letter_code
_entity_poly.pdbx_strand_id
1 'polypeptide(L)'
;MRGKEIALTFFLVLLMVSSAMYVFSGEETLDNEINSVIFDSEDPLFQHEGHDHSNASQHMVGTDNIEQLDFNPLTTNGNAEVQVATTPDGETYAYLAGWNDMHIVDVTDPTNTTVVGKYNDPNTQVLDVKYIEYNGREYIVQQNQLIDPGYADPNVGQWSDPAQVSVTLIDVTDKTNPTYIDSWYDVDHPSGPHNLYTHMIDGEWYLFVANPDYEACNDAIDEACGGVTIAHMNLDGSAARNLPGVPGSGQGHTIIKVGEYEVAWEHTRGGWIYIHDMTVQLWPGEDQNDPRYGRTFIYGSYWEAGLRIADVTDVPHPVNSPEEYAVHATLCKTGVGNPVQCRWRAEEVGMWMDFLDLDEDGQPDSGTTGNENGGRVSYIHYAEPYPEMLDLSHVGYSDEPVHLTTAAVEVLSTSVGTGIIYLLDTTDYTMIDGQLRFEPKLVRDWEIPWAEDHCYGADCPINPDGDEWLLFSPHNLDSAYFETDESTDQSHGGGWDGRLYISHYHAGLWVLDIETLVSPTNPNNKFATYSEATVAWYLPHGDNGVILESDFYEFSWVPFLWAVEHHNGITYASCISTGLYVMQLDIDMPYLGTTV
;
A
#
# COMPACT_ATOMS: atom_id res chain seq x y z
N MET A 1 -4.13 63.70 67.04
CA MET A 1 -5.11 63.12 66.09
C MET A 1 -4.61 63.34 64.68
N ARG A 2 -3.54 62.64 64.27
CA ARG A 2 -2.92 62.82 62.94
C ARG A 2 -2.25 61.55 62.40
N GLY A 3 -1.76 60.66 63.28
CA GLY A 3 -1.18 59.37 62.85
C GLY A 3 -2.19 58.29 62.49
N LYS A 4 -3.32 58.18 63.21
CA LYS A 4 -4.33 57.12 62.99
C LYS A 4 -5.17 57.35 61.72
N GLU A 5 -5.46 58.60 61.38
CA GLU A 5 -6.18 58.96 60.14
C GLU A 5 -5.28 58.81 58.92
N ILE A 6 -4.00 59.20 59.01
CA ILE A 6 -3.02 58.97 57.94
C ILE A 6 -2.80 57.46 57.69
N ALA A 7 -2.73 56.65 58.76
CA ALA A 7 -2.61 55.20 58.63
C ALA A 7 -3.84 54.56 57.99
N LEU A 8 -5.05 55.03 58.32
CA LEU A 8 -6.30 54.53 57.73
C LEU A 8 -6.43 54.90 56.25
N THR A 9 -6.06 56.13 55.88
CA THR A 9 -6.04 56.56 54.47
C THR A 9 -4.99 55.78 53.67
N PHE A 10 -3.81 55.52 54.25
CA PHE A 10 -2.79 54.69 53.61
C PHE A 10 -3.27 53.24 53.42
N PHE A 11 -3.99 52.70 54.41
CA PHE A 11 -4.58 51.36 54.32
C PHE A 11 -5.68 51.27 53.25
N LEU A 12 -6.53 52.29 53.14
CA LEU A 12 -7.61 52.34 52.13
C LEU A 12 -7.06 52.50 50.71
N VAL A 13 -5.99 53.27 50.53
CA VAL A 13 -5.31 53.40 49.23
C VAL A 13 -4.63 52.09 48.84
N LEU A 14 -3.96 51.41 49.78
CA LEU A 14 -3.40 50.07 49.55
C LEU A 14 -4.48 49.05 49.19
N LEU A 15 -5.64 49.08 49.86
CA LEU A 15 -6.75 48.18 49.57
C LEU A 15 -7.32 48.43 48.16
N MET A 16 -7.52 49.70 47.78
CA MET A 16 -8.04 50.06 46.46
C MET A 16 -7.06 49.73 45.32
N VAL A 17 -5.75 49.91 45.55
CA VAL A 17 -4.71 49.51 44.59
C VAL A 17 -4.63 47.98 44.48
N SER A 18 -4.74 47.24 45.60
CA SER A 18 -4.75 45.76 45.57
C SER A 18 -5.98 45.19 44.88
N SER A 19 -7.16 45.78 45.06
CA SER A 19 -8.38 45.35 44.37
C SER A 19 -8.39 45.74 42.88
N ALA A 20 -7.75 46.83 42.50
CA ALA A 20 -7.56 47.18 41.08
C ALA A 20 -6.53 46.26 40.41
N MET A 21 -5.45 45.90 41.10
CA MET A 21 -4.48 44.92 40.59
C MET A 21 -5.10 43.53 40.45
N TYR A 22 -5.95 43.08 41.37
CA TYR A 22 -6.62 41.78 41.28
C TYR A 22 -7.69 41.70 40.17
N VAL A 23 -8.31 42.83 39.80
CA VAL A 23 -9.31 42.89 38.72
C VAL A 23 -8.65 43.06 37.33
N PHE A 24 -7.41 43.55 37.27
CA PHE A 24 -6.65 43.75 36.02
C PHE A 24 -5.45 42.81 35.84
N SER A 25 -5.11 41.97 36.82
CA SER A 25 -4.21 40.84 36.64
C SER A 25 -5.04 39.65 36.15
N GLY A 26 -5.14 39.50 34.82
CA GLY A 26 -5.44 38.19 34.25
C GLY A 26 -4.42 37.18 34.76
N GLU A 27 -4.87 35.95 34.99
CA GLU A 27 -4.05 34.83 35.47
C GLU A 27 -2.83 34.60 34.56
N GLU A 28 -1.65 35.01 35.02
CA GLU A 28 -0.41 34.31 34.69
C GLU A 28 -0.19 33.27 35.79
N THR A 29 -0.69 32.06 35.56
CA THR A 29 -0.28 30.88 36.33
C THR A 29 1.14 30.51 35.90
N LEU A 30 2.10 30.82 36.77
CA LEU A 30 3.41 30.18 36.81
C LEU A 30 3.21 28.72 37.25
N ASP A 31 2.86 27.86 36.30
CA ASP A 31 3.02 26.42 36.45
C ASP A 31 4.43 26.04 36.00
N ASN A 32 5.06 25.15 36.76
CA ASN A 32 6.32 24.53 36.36
C ASN A 32 6.10 23.86 35.00
N GLU A 33 6.78 24.33 33.95
CA GLU A 33 6.94 23.61 32.69
C GLU A 33 7.64 22.27 32.96
N ILE A 34 6.84 21.27 33.29
CA ILE A 34 6.99 19.97 32.68
C ILE A 34 6.60 20.22 31.23
N ASN A 35 7.49 19.93 30.27
CA ASN A 35 7.19 19.95 28.84
C ASN A 35 5.95 19.07 28.57
N SER A 36 4.77 19.64 28.66
CA SER A 36 3.56 19.07 28.09
C SER A 36 3.58 19.52 26.64
N VAL A 37 3.99 18.59 25.77
CA VAL A 37 3.76 18.67 24.33
C VAL A 37 2.30 19.06 24.13
N ILE A 38 2.08 20.24 23.56
CA ILE A 38 0.75 20.67 23.14
C ILE A 38 0.51 19.90 21.85
N PHE A 39 -0.30 18.84 21.91
CA PHE A 39 -0.86 18.23 20.71
C PHE A 39 -1.75 19.29 20.05
N ASP A 40 -1.38 19.75 18.85
CA ASP A 40 -2.30 20.52 18.02
C ASP A 40 -3.34 19.49 17.56
N SER A 41 -4.49 19.46 18.22
CA SER A 41 -5.46 18.35 18.13
C SER A 41 -6.14 18.21 16.76
N GLU A 42 -5.63 18.89 15.73
CA GLU A 42 -6.09 18.82 14.36
C GLU A 42 -4.99 18.38 13.38
N ASP A 43 -3.70 18.44 13.69
CA ASP A 43 -2.62 18.04 12.77
C ASP A 43 -1.85 16.80 13.29
N PRO A 44 -1.92 15.65 12.60
CA PRO A 44 -1.26 14.41 13.03
C PRO A 44 0.19 14.26 12.58
N LEU A 45 0.73 15.20 11.80
CA LEU A 45 2.07 15.10 11.24
C LEU A 45 3.10 15.69 12.21
N PHE A 46 3.40 14.95 13.28
CA PHE A 46 4.30 15.44 14.33
C PHE A 46 5.76 15.54 13.86
N GLN A 47 6.29 16.76 13.82
CA GLN A 47 7.68 17.04 13.37
C GLN A 47 8.42 18.05 14.25
N HIS A 48 7.90 18.33 15.44
CA HIS A 48 8.43 19.38 16.30
C HIS A 48 9.65 18.92 17.11
N GLU A 49 10.51 19.87 17.48
CA GLU A 49 11.68 19.60 18.34
C GLU A 49 11.25 18.88 19.64
N GLY A 50 11.89 17.75 19.94
CA GLY A 50 11.61 16.94 21.13
C GLY A 50 10.49 15.90 20.98
N HIS A 51 9.86 15.80 19.80
CA HIS A 51 9.10 14.61 19.43
C HIS A 51 10.05 13.42 19.25
N ASP A 52 9.62 12.23 19.67
CA ASP A 52 10.39 11.00 19.54
C ASP A 52 9.59 10.03 18.67
N HIS A 53 9.95 9.96 17.39
CA HIS A 53 9.28 9.11 16.40
C HIS A 53 9.24 7.63 16.77
N SER A 54 10.12 7.16 17.68
CA SER A 54 10.16 5.77 18.14
C SER A 54 9.30 5.52 19.39
N ASN A 55 8.73 6.56 20.01
CA ASN A 55 7.99 6.47 21.27
C ASN A 55 6.48 6.36 21.03
N ALA A 56 5.92 5.16 21.15
CA ALA A 56 4.50 4.90 20.89
C ALA A 56 3.55 5.73 21.77
N SER A 57 3.97 6.13 22.98
CA SER A 57 3.13 6.95 23.86
C SER A 57 2.91 8.38 23.36
N GLN A 58 3.63 8.81 22.33
CA GLN A 58 3.44 10.11 21.66
C GLN A 58 2.51 10.02 20.44
N HIS A 59 2.06 8.82 20.06
CA HIS A 59 1.28 8.57 18.83
C HIS A 59 -0.10 8.00 19.13
N MET A 60 -0.67 8.28 20.30
CA MET A 60 -2.01 7.79 20.69
C MET A 60 -3.08 8.81 20.31
N VAL A 61 -3.22 9.07 19.01
CA VAL A 61 -4.07 10.16 18.50
C VAL A 61 -4.79 9.71 17.24
N GLY A 62 -6.02 10.19 17.04
CA GLY A 62 -6.87 9.82 15.92
C GLY A 62 -8.25 10.43 16.05
N THR A 63 -9.10 10.14 15.07
CA THR A 63 -10.53 10.44 15.14
C THR A 63 -11.24 9.51 16.14
N ASP A 64 -12.32 9.99 16.75
CA ASP A 64 -13.05 9.25 17.81
C ASP A 64 -13.81 8.00 17.30
N ASN A 65 -13.86 7.79 15.98
CA ASN A 65 -14.64 6.75 15.32
C ASN A 65 -13.84 5.49 14.93
N ILE A 66 -12.54 5.43 15.22
CA ILE A 66 -11.73 4.21 15.11
C ILE A 66 -11.38 3.69 16.51
N GLU A 67 -11.63 2.40 16.73
CA GLU A 67 -11.19 1.67 17.92
C GLU A 67 -10.04 0.71 17.54
N GLN A 68 -8.92 0.77 18.27
CA GLN A 68 -7.91 -0.27 18.20
C GLN A 68 -8.30 -1.44 19.12
N LEU A 69 -8.65 -2.58 18.51
CA LEU A 69 -9.17 -3.76 19.18
C LEU A 69 -8.07 -4.58 19.87
N ASP A 70 -6.93 -4.72 19.21
CA ASP A 70 -5.79 -5.48 19.71
C ASP A 70 -4.46 -4.99 19.12
N PHE A 71 -3.37 -5.36 19.76
CA PHE A 71 -2.01 -5.22 19.27
C PHE A 71 -1.24 -6.52 19.50
N ASN A 72 -0.76 -7.12 18.41
CA ASN A 72 0.09 -8.29 18.46
C ASN A 72 1.55 -7.90 18.19
N PRO A 73 2.46 -7.97 19.18
CA PRO A 73 3.88 -7.67 18.98
C PRO A 73 4.62 -8.74 18.16
N LEU A 74 3.92 -9.80 17.74
CA LEU A 74 4.46 -10.96 17.03
C LEU A 74 5.59 -11.64 17.83
N THR A 75 6.41 -12.47 17.17
CA THR A 75 7.54 -13.15 17.84
C THR A 75 8.90 -12.54 17.51
N THR A 76 8.96 -11.75 16.43
CA THR A 76 10.11 -11.04 15.89
C THR A 76 9.61 -9.79 15.18
N ASN A 77 10.42 -8.74 15.13
CA ASN A 77 10.12 -7.49 14.43
C ASN A 77 10.60 -7.56 12.97
N GLY A 78 10.36 -6.48 12.21
CA GLY A 78 10.75 -6.34 10.81
C GLY A 78 9.65 -6.75 9.86
N ASN A 79 8.40 -6.42 10.18
CA ASN A 79 7.23 -6.83 9.41
C ASN A 79 7.06 -6.00 8.14
N ALA A 80 6.31 -6.53 7.18
CA ALA A 80 6.05 -5.83 5.93
C ALA A 80 4.60 -6.10 5.51
N GLU A 81 4.35 -6.70 4.34
CA GLU A 81 3.00 -7.05 3.89
C GLU A 81 2.18 -7.86 4.91
N VAL A 82 0.88 -7.60 4.94
CA VAL A 82 -0.13 -8.44 5.60
C VAL A 82 -1.19 -8.88 4.60
N GLN A 83 -1.63 -10.13 4.70
CA GLN A 83 -2.78 -10.67 3.98
C GLN A 83 -3.70 -11.35 4.97
N VAL A 84 -5.01 -11.15 4.83
CA VAL A 84 -5.99 -11.71 5.76
C VAL A 84 -6.99 -12.58 5.00
N ALA A 85 -7.18 -13.80 5.49
CA ALA A 85 -8.10 -14.72 4.85
C ALA A 85 -8.92 -15.51 5.87
N THR A 86 -10.21 -15.64 5.59
CA THR A 86 -11.04 -16.69 6.21
C THR A 86 -10.76 -18.00 5.49
N THR A 87 -10.19 -18.96 6.20
CA THR A 87 -9.67 -20.20 5.63
C THR A 87 -10.72 -21.32 5.59
N PRO A 88 -10.48 -22.44 4.88
CA PRO A 88 -11.46 -23.52 4.74
C PRO A 88 -11.93 -24.19 6.04
N ASP A 89 -11.19 -24.01 7.15
CA ASP A 89 -11.57 -24.47 8.49
C ASP A 89 -12.63 -23.56 9.17
N GLY A 90 -12.91 -22.39 8.60
CA GLY A 90 -13.88 -21.40 9.09
C GLY A 90 -13.30 -20.35 10.04
N GLU A 91 -12.00 -20.43 10.34
CA GLU A 91 -11.27 -19.46 11.15
C GLU A 91 -10.66 -18.37 10.23
N THR A 92 -10.20 -17.27 10.80
CA THR A 92 -9.55 -16.17 10.06
C THR A 92 -8.11 -16.02 10.52
N TYR A 93 -7.19 -15.97 9.56
CA TYR A 93 -5.77 -15.81 9.83
C TYR A 93 -5.20 -14.62 9.07
N ALA A 94 -4.29 -13.91 9.73
CA ALA A 94 -3.40 -12.94 9.11
C ALA A 94 -2.04 -13.59 8.85
N TYR A 95 -1.53 -13.41 7.64
CA TYR A 95 -0.21 -13.86 7.19
C TYR A 95 0.66 -12.63 7.00
N LEU A 96 1.73 -12.52 7.78
CA LEU A 96 2.59 -11.34 7.78
C LEU A 96 3.97 -11.69 7.27
N ALA A 97 4.40 -10.98 6.24
CA ALA A 97 5.80 -10.91 5.87
C ALA A 97 6.61 -10.34 7.04
N GLY A 98 7.80 -10.88 7.25
CA GLY A 98 8.71 -10.41 8.28
C GLY A 98 10.14 -10.75 7.92
N TRP A 99 11.05 -9.85 8.31
CA TRP A 99 12.43 -9.79 7.83
C TRP A 99 13.04 -11.18 7.59
N ASN A 100 13.23 -11.99 8.62
CA ASN A 100 13.75 -13.36 8.47
C ASN A 100 12.67 -14.46 8.64
N ASP A 101 11.39 -14.08 8.66
CA ASP A 101 10.29 -14.98 8.92
C ASP A 101 8.91 -14.47 8.52
N MET A 102 8.05 -15.38 8.06
CA MET A 102 6.62 -15.14 7.93
C MET A 102 5.88 -15.61 9.19
N HIS A 103 4.99 -14.77 9.71
CA HIS A 103 4.11 -15.09 10.84
C HIS A 103 2.71 -15.48 10.36
N ILE A 104 2.13 -16.46 11.04
CA ILE A 104 0.71 -16.80 10.90
C ILE A 104 0.02 -16.49 12.23
N VAL A 105 -0.91 -15.54 12.19
CA VAL A 105 -1.64 -15.04 13.36
C VAL A 105 -3.09 -15.45 13.23
N ASP A 106 -3.62 -16.16 14.23
CA ASP A 106 -5.06 -16.35 14.38
C ASP A 106 -5.69 -15.04 14.81
N VAL A 107 -6.57 -14.52 13.97
CA VAL A 107 -7.30 -13.26 14.16
C VAL A 107 -8.82 -13.49 14.15
N THR A 108 -9.26 -14.73 14.35
CA THR A 108 -10.69 -15.08 14.39
C THR A 108 -11.43 -14.31 15.48
N ASP A 109 -10.78 -14.10 16.62
CA ASP A 109 -11.18 -13.09 17.60
C ASP A 109 -10.28 -11.86 17.43
N PRO A 110 -10.75 -10.78 16.78
CA PRO A 110 -9.94 -9.59 16.52
C PRO A 110 -9.57 -8.81 17.79
N THR A 111 -10.15 -9.17 18.95
CA THR A 111 -9.83 -8.57 20.26
C THR A 111 -8.80 -9.37 21.06
N ASN A 112 -8.39 -10.54 20.56
CA ASN A 112 -7.44 -11.43 21.21
C ASN A 112 -6.72 -12.30 20.17
N THR A 113 -5.81 -11.67 19.43
CA THR A 113 -5.03 -12.32 18.39
C THR A 113 -3.91 -13.18 18.97
N THR A 114 -3.47 -14.21 18.24
CA THR A 114 -2.37 -15.08 18.70
C THR A 114 -1.55 -15.62 17.54
N VAL A 115 -0.21 -15.54 17.64
CA VAL A 115 0.69 -16.20 16.69
C VAL A 115 0.57 -17.71 16.84
N VAL A 116 0.12 -18.40 15.79
CA VAL A 116 -0.05 -19.86 15.75
C VAL A 116 1.02 -20.57 14.94
N GLY A 117 1.67 -19.84 14.03
CA GLY A 117 2.60 -20.39 13.06
C GLY A 117 3.72 -19.43 12.71
N LYS A 118 4.82 -20.01 12.25
CA LYS A 118 5.97 -19.26 11.76
C LYS A 118 6.72 -20.08 10.71
N TYR A 119 7.13 -19.43 9.64
CA TYR A 119 8.11 -19.97 8.69
C TYR A 119 9.35 -19.08 8.74
N ASN A 120 10.49 -19.63 9.14
CA ASN A 120 11.75 -18.90 9.22
C ASN A 120 12.65 -19.25 8.04
N ASP A 121 13.11 -18.23 7.32
CA ASP A 121 14.18 -18.35 6.34
C ASP A 121 15.32 -17.40 6.74
N PRO A 122 16.41 -17.91 7.32
CA PRO A 122 17.49 -17.06 7.84
C PRO A 122 18.37 -16.45 6.75
N ASN A 123 18.13 -16.75 5.47
CA ASN A 123 18.98 -16.29 4.37
C ASN A 123 18.32 -15.17 3.54
N THR A 124 17.08 -14.82 3.83
CA THR A 124 16.26 -13.95 2.98
C THR A 124 15.51 -12.93 3.82
N GLN A 125 15.31 -11.74 3.21
CA GLN A 125 14.39 -10.74 3.70
C GLN A 125 13.02 -10.99 3.08
N VAL A 126 11.95 -11.15 3.87
CA VAL A 126 10.58 -11.30 3.35
C VAL A 126 9.83 -9.99 3.52
N LEU A 127 9.47 -9.37 2.40
CA LEU A 127 8.72 -8.11 2.40
C LEU A 127 7.30 -8.24 1.85
N ASP A 128 7.02 -9.30 1.09
CA ASP A 128 5.71 -9.53 0.50
C ASP A 128 5.29 -11.01 0.63
N VAL A 129 4.01 -11.21 0.93
CA VAL A 129 3.34 -12.51 1.04
C VAL A 129 1.97 -12.44 0.34
N LYS A 130 1.60 -13.49 -0.39
CA LYS A 130 0.24 -13.67 -0.91
C LYS A 130 -0.33 -15.03 -0.53
N TYR A 131 -1.54 -15.01 0.01
CA TYR A 131 -2.27 -16.21 0.40
C TYR A 131 -3.05 -16.79 -0.79
N ILE A 132 -2.95 -18.10 -0.97
CA ILE A 132 -3.72 -18.82 -1.97
C ILE A 132 -4.38 -20.06 -1.36
N GLU A 133 -5.62 -20.31 -1.77
CA GLU A 133 -6.36 -21.53 -1.47
C GLU A 133 -6.59 -22.31 -2.76
N TYR A 134 -6.39 -23.64 -2.70
CA TYR A 134 -6.70 -24.53 -3.81
C TYR A 134 -7.10 -25.92 -3.32
N ASN A 135 -8.39 -26.26 -3.50
CA ASN A 135 -8.98 -27.56 -3.17
C ASN A 135 -8.77 -28.01 -1.71
N GLY A 136 -8.94 -27.09 -0.75
CA GLY A 136 -8.74 -27.28 0.67
C GLY A 136 -7.26 -27.33 1.09
N ARG A 137 -6.34 -26.97 0.19
CA ARG A 137 -4.93 -26.73 0.52
C ARG A 137 -4.68 -25.24 0.50
N GLU A 138 -3.77 -24.83 1.35
CA GLU A 138 -3.48 -23.43 1.63
C GLU A 138 -1.99 -23.22 1.49
N TYR A 139 -1.61 -22.18 0.76
CA TYR A 139 -0.22 -21.86 0.50
C TYR A 139 0.03 -20.37 0.68
N ILE A 140 1.27 -20.05 1.01
CA ILE A 140 1.82 -18.70 0.96
C ILE A 140 2.88 -18.66 -0.13
N VAL A 141 2.75 -17.66 -0.99
CA VAL A 141 3.80 -17.23 -1.90
C VAL A 141 4.51 -16.09 -1.23
N GLN A 142 5.83 -16.16 -1.11
CA GLN A 142 6.63 -15.06 -0.54
C GLN A 142 7.73 -14.67 -1.52
N GLN A 143 8.04 -13.39 -1.58
CA GLN A 143 9.18 -12.88 -2.33
C GLN A 143 10.35 -12.68 -1.37
N ASN A 144 11.47 -13.31 -1.70
CA ASN A 144 12.72 -13.14 -0.99
C ASN A 144 13.51 -11.97 -1.60
N GLN A 145 14.08 -11.14 -0.74
CA GLN A 145 15.04 -10.09 -1.09
C GLN A 145 16.39 -10.33 -0.39
N LEU A 146 17.46 -9.77 -0.97
CA LEU A 146 18.81 -9.84 -0.42
C LEU A 146 18.92 -9.15 0.94
N ILE A 147 19.53 -9.86 1.89
CA ILE A 147 20.09 -9.27 3.10
C ILE A 147 21.50 -8.75 2.75
N ASP A 148 21.63 -7.62 2.04
CA ASP A 148 22.95 -6.99 1.81
C ASP A 148 23.02 -5.55 2.38
N PRO A 149 23.86 -5.31 3.40
CA PRO A 149 24.12 -4.02 4.01
C PRO A 149 24.86 -2.98 3.13
N GLY A 150 25.14 -3.28 1.85
CA GLY A 150 25.87 -2.40 0.92
C GLY A 150 25.06 -1.80 -0.23
N TYR A 151 23.88 -2.34 -0.55
CA TYR A 151 23.10 -1.96 -1.73
C TYR A 151 21.61 -2.16 -1.48
N ALA A 152 20.88 -1.06 -1.23
CA ALA A 152 19.41 -1.03 -1.29
C ALA A 152 18.85 -1.39 -2.68
N ASP A 153 19.72 -1.49 -3.69
CA ASP A 153 19.38 -1.68 -5.10
C ASP A 153 20.19 -2.86 -5.70
N PRO A 154 19.56 -4.03 -5.91
CA PRO A 154 20.25 -5.25 -6.33
C PRO A 154 20.66 -5.19 -7.81
N ASN A 155 21.95 -4.95 -8.07
CA ASN A 155 22.50 -5.05 -9.42
C ASN A 155 22.42 -6.49 -9.98
N VAL A 156 21.87 -6.61 -11.19
CA VAL A 156 21.75 -7.90 -11.89
C VAL A 156 23.11 -8.61 -12.04
N GLY A 157 23.26 -9.80 -11.44
CA GLY A 157 24.43 -10.66 -11.58
C GLY A 157 25.51 -10.54 -10.48
N GLN A 158 25.28 -9.78 -9.40
CA GLN A 158 26.20 -9.70 -8.25
C GLN A 158 25.86 -10.67 -7.09
N TRP A 159 24.81 -11.47 -7.21
CA TRP A 159 24.32 -12.32 -6.12
C TRP A 159 25.18 -13.55 -5.85
N SER A 160 25.28 -13.90 -4.57
CA SER A 160 26.04 -15.07 -4.14
C SER A 160 25.21 -16.37 -4.13
N ASP A 161 23.90 -16.29 -3.91
CA ASP A 161 22.96 -17.41 -3.89
C ASP A 161 21.61 -17.04 -4.55
N PRO A 162 21.21 -17.70 -5.66
CA PRO A 162 19.91 -17.50 -6.32
C PRO A 162 18.68 -17.67 -5.41
N ALA A 163 18.79 -18.39 -4.28
CA ALA A 163 17.68 -18.53 -3.33
C ALA A 163 17.25 -17.18 -2.72
N GLN A 164 18.16 -16.21 -2.65
CA GLN A 164 17.93 -14.91 -2.00
C GLN A 164 17.06 -13.94 -2.80
N VAL A 165 16.80 -14.26 -4.07
CA VAL A 165 16.02 -13.46 -5.03
C VAL A 165 15.07 -14.39 -5.79
N SER A 166 14.44 -15.28 -5.04
CA SER A 166 13.49 -16.27 -5.55
C SER A 166 12.12 -16.07 -4.91
N VAL A 167 11.09 -16.37 -5.68
CA VAL A 167 9.76 -16.58 -5.14
C VAL A 167 9.72 -17.94 -4.47
N THR A 168 9.25 -18.00 -3.23
CA THR A 168 9.13 -19.24 -2.46
C THR A 168 7.66 -19.59 -2.24
N LEU A 169 7.33 -20.87 -2.41
CA LEU A 169 6.02 -21.42 -2.13
C LEU A 169 6.06 -22.27 -0.85
N ILE A 170 5.17 -21.97 0.07
CA ILE A 170 5.08 -22.61 1.39
C ILE A 170 3.67 -23.15 1.56
N ASP A 171 3.53 -24.40 1.97
CA ASP A 171 2.25 -24.97 2.36
C ASP A 171 1.97 -24.63 3.82
N VAL A 172 0.83 -23.97 4.07
CA VAL A 172 0.38 -23.49 5.39
C VAL A 172 -0.94 -24.12 5.81
N THR A 173 -1.31 -25.26 5.20
CA THR A 173 -2.55 -25.96 5.57
C THR A 173 -2.51 -26.39 7.04
N ASP A 174 -1.35 -26.87 7.51
CA ASP A 174 -1.07 -26.96 8.95
C ASP A 174 -0.36 -25.67 9.40
N LYS A 175 -1.13 -24.73 9.95
CA LYS A 175 -0.66 -23.42 10.42
C LYS A 175 0.51 -23.55 11.39
N THR A 176 0.57 -24.64 12.17
CA THR A 176 1.61 -24.86 13.19
C THR A 176 2.90 -25.48 12.62
N ASN A 177 2.85 -25.95 11.38
CA ASN A 177 4.00 -26.57 10.70
C ASN A 177 4.05 -26.20 9.21
N PRO A 178 4.31 -24.92 8.87
CA PRO A 178 4.53 -24.49 7.50
C PRO A 178 5.64 -25.31 6.82
N THR A 179 5.42 -25.73 5.57
CA THR A 179 6.34 -26.61 4.85
C THR A 179 6.75 -26.01 3.52
N TYR A 180 8.05 -25.84 3.29
CA TYR A 180 8.60 -25.42 1.99
C TYR A 180 8.22 -26.40 0.86
N ILE A 181 7.71 -25.87 -0.27
CA ILE A 181 7.22 -26.67 -1.40
C ILE A 181 8.08 -26.49 -2.65
N ASP A 182 8.29 -25.26 -3.08
CA ASP A 182 9.00 -24.91 -4.31
C ASP A 182 9.65 -23.53 -4.19
N SER A 183 10.59 -23.24 -5.07
CA SER A 183 11.18 -21.92 -5.26
C SER A 183 11.39 -21.69 -6.74
N TRP A 184 11.13 -20.49 -7.22
CA TRP A 184 11.42 -20.10 -8.59
C TRP A 184 12.32 -18.87 -8.63
N TYR A 185 13.44 -19.04 -9.32
CA TYR A 185 14.39 -17.98 -9.64
C TYR A 185 14.30 -17.68 -11.13
N ASP A 186 14.20 -16.41 -11.46
CA ASP A 186 14.28 -15.91 -12.82
C ASP A 186 15.69 -15.37 -13.09
N VAL A 187 16.36 -15.86 -14.13
CA VAL A 187 17.69 -15.36 -14.51
C VAL A 187 17.63 -14.02 -15.23
N ASP A 188 16.49 -13.76 -15.87
CA ASP A 188 16.27 -12.52 -16.60
C ASP A 188 16.09 -11.38 -15.60
N HIS A 189 15.17 -11.61 -14.67
CA HIS A 189 14.70 -10.63 -13.71
C HIS A 189 14.49 -11.29 -12.35
N PRO A 190 15.57 -11.63 -11.64
CA PRO A 190 15.43 -12.18 -10.30
C PRO A 190 14.63 -11.21 -9.45
N SER A 191 13.80 -11.77 -8.57
CA SER A 191 12.74 -11.01 -7.91
C SER A 191 13.32 -9.75 -7.27
N GLY A 192 12.75 -8.59 -7.64
CA GLY A 192 13.20 -7.26 -7.26
C GLY A 192 13.01 -6.92 -5.78
N PRO A 193 13.09 -5.62 -5.40
CA PRO A 193 12.51 -5.18 -4.14
C PRO A 193 10.99 -5.46 -4.19
N HIS A 194 10.45 -5.70 -3.00
CA HIS A 194 9.08 -6.11 -2.70
C HIS A 194 8.03 -5.79 -3.77
N ASN A 195 7.47 -6.82 -4.41
CA ASN A 195 6.09 -6.83 -4.90
C ASN A 195 5.81 -8.09 -5.76
N LEU A 196 4.85 -8.88 -5.28
CA LEU A 196 4.23 -9.96 -6.00
C LEU A 196 2.70 -9.88 -5.83
N TYR A 197 1.98 -10.26 -6.88
CA TYR A 197 0.53 -10.43 -6.84
C TYR A 197 0.14 -11.83 -7.31
N THR A 198 -0.96 -12.34 -6.79
CA THR A 198 -1.54 -13.62 -7.21
C THR A 198 -2.93 -13.40 -7.77
N HIS A 199 -3.23 -13.97 -8.93
CA HIS A 199 -4.58 -13.92 -9.49
C HIS A 199 -4.97 -15.24 -10.14
N MET A 200 -6.25 -15.58 -10.05
CA MET A 200 -6.78 -16.78 -10.69
C MET A 200 -7.35 -16.42 -12.05
N ILE A 201 -6.85 -17.04 -13.11
CA ILE A 201 -7.34 -16.85 -14.48
C ILE A 201 -7.89 -18.18 -14.95
N ASP A 202 -9.19 -18.21 -15.28
CA ASP A 202 -9.89 -19.40 -15.77
C ASP A 202 -9.72 -20.68 -14.91
N GLY A 203 -9.59 -20.51 -13.59
CA GLY A 203 -9.48 -21.60 -12.62
C GLY A 203 -8.06 -22.09 -12.35
N GLU A 204 -7.04 -21.45 -12.92
CA GLU A 204 -5.63 -21.70 -12.64
C GLU A 204 -4.99 -20.49 -11.93
N TRP A 205 -4.06 -20.76 -11.02
CA TRP A 205 -3.36 -19.70 -10.28
C TRP A 205 -2.15 -19.19 -11.06
N TYR A 206 -2.02 -17.87 -11.12
CA TYR A 206 -0.87 -17.16 -11.69
C TYR A 206 -0.21 -16.26 -10.65
N LEU A 207 1.10 -16.14 -10.77
CA LEU A 207 1.98 -15.25 -10.02
C LEU A 207 2.45 -14.14 -10.94
N PHE A 208 2.43 -12.93 -10.44
CA PHE A 208 2.90 -11.71 -11.08
C PHE A 208 3.97 -11.13 -10.18
N VAL A 209 5.17 -10.93 -10.71
CA VAL A 209 6.32 -10.50 -9.89
C VAL A 209 6.97 -9.30 -10.52
N ALA A 210 7.19 -8.26 -9.71
CA ALA A 210 7.80 -7.03 -10.16
C ALA A 210 9.22 -7.30 -10.66
N ASN A 211 9.47 -6.80 -11.86
CA ASN A 211 10.75 -6.81 -12.50
C ASN A 211 11.27 -5.35 -12.58
N PRO A 212 12.12 -4.95 -11.63
CA PRO A 212 12.70 -3.62 -11.66
C PRO A 212 13.95 -3.62 -12.55
N ASP A 213 13.86 -3.02 -13.74
CA ASP A 213 15.04 -2.54 -14.45
C ASP A 213 15.01 -1.01 -14.44
N TYR A 214 16.15 -0.40 -14.08
CA TYR A 214 16.18 0.95 -13.51
C TYR A 214 16.72 2.03 -14.45
N GLU A 215 17.64 1.73 -15.36
CA GLU A 215 18.50 2.81 -15.90
C GLU A 215 18.51 3.04 -17.42
N ALA A 216 18.08 2.11 -18.28
CA ALA A 216 17.79 2.40 -19.69
C ALA A 216 17.38 1.15 -20.49
N CYS A 217 16.29 1.28 -21.25
CA CYS A 217 15.90 0.31 -22.27
C CYS A 217 16.93 0.28 -23.42
N ASN A 218 17.48 -0.89 -23.74
CA ASN A 218 18.29 -1.11 -24.95
C ASN A 218 17.43 -1.71 -26.07
N ASP A 219 16.70 -0.85 -26.75
CA ASP A 219 15.84 -1.17 -27.90
C ASP A 219 16.56 -1.95 -29.03
N ALA A 220 17.90 -1.91 -29.07
CA ALA A 220 18.68 -2.54 -30.12
C ALA A 220 18.76 -4.08 -30.05
N ILE A 221 18.29 -4.70 -28.96
CA ILE A 221 18.37 -6.15 -28.74
C ILE A 221 17.03 -6.84 -28.45
N ASP A 222 15.89 -6.13 -28.51
CA ASP A 222 14.57 -6.66 -28.10
C ASP A 222 14.64 -7.34 -26.70
N GLU A 223 15.41 -6.76 -25.77
CA GLU A 223 15.52 -7.24 -24.38
C GLU A 223 14.56 -6.44 -23.50
N ALA A 224 14.12 -7.06 -22.41
CA ALA A 224 13.07 -6.53 -21.55
C ALA A 224 13.46 -5.19 -20.90
N CYS A 225 12.47 -4.30 -20.72
CA CYS A 225 12.66 -2.96 -20.20
C CYS A 225 11.75 -2.71 -18.99
N GLY A 226 12.00 -3.42 -17.90
CA GLY A 226 11.20 -3.39 -16.67
C GLY A 226 9.76 -3.85 -16.88
N GLY A 227 9.14 -4.44 -15.85
CA GLY A 227 7.76 -4.89 -15.98
C GLY A 227 7.35 -5.97 -15.00
N VAL A 228 6.65 -6.98 -15.49
CA VAL A 228 6.11 -8.03 -14.63
C VAL A 228 6.46 -9.38 -15.21
N THR A 229 7.09 -10.24 -14.43
CA THR A 229 7.20 -11.64 -14.80
C THR A 229 5.95 -12.40 -14.39
N ILE A 230 5.48 -13.29 -15.27
CA ILE A 230 4.24 -14.04 -15.11
C ILE A 230 4.57 -15.54 -15.05
N ALA A 231 4.17 -16.19 -13.97
CA ALA A 231 4.34 -17.62 -13.76
C ALA A 231 3.02 -18.30 -13.44
N HIS A 232 2.81 -19.49 -14.01
CA HIS A 232 1.68 -20.35 -13.67
C HIS A 232 2.03 -21.27 -12.50
N MET A 233 1.07 -21.48 -11.59
CA MET A 233 1.16 -22.43 -10.49
C MET A 233 0.48 -23.76 -10.84
N ASN A 234 1.30 -24.74 -11.20
CA ASN A 234 0.84 -26.09 -11.51
C ASN A 234 0.52 -26.87 -10.22
N LEU A 235 -0.65 -26.60 -9.63
CA LEU A 235 -1.14 -27.27 -8.41
C LEU A 235 -1.97 -28.52 -8.73
N ASP A 236 -2.67 -28.56 -9.88
CA ASP A 236 -3.48 -29.73 -10.21
C ASP A 236 -2.63 -30.95 -10.54
N GLY A 237 -2.86 -32.04 -9.81
CA GLY A 237 -2.13 -33.31 -9.99
C GLY A 237 -0.65 -33.27 -9.60
N SER A 238 -0.12 -32.15 -9.08
CA SER A 238 1.30 -32.01 -8.76
C SER A 238 1.69 -32.67 -7.43
N ALA A 239 2.97 -33.01 -7.31
CA ALA A 239 3.51 -33.61 -6.09
C ALA A 239 3.46 -32.62 -4.90
N ALA A 240 3.55 -31.31 -5.16
CA ALA A 240 3.31 -30.25 -4.19
C ALA A 240 1.99 -30.44 -3.43
N ARG A 241 0.89 -30.63 -4.16
CA ARG A 241 -0.44 -30.84 -3.56
C ARG A 241 -0.60 -32.22 -2.93
N ASN A 242 -0.09 -33.26 -3.61
CA ASN A 242 -0.42 -34.65 -3.29
C ASN A 242 0.47 -35.29 -2.20
N LEU A 243 1.57 -34.63 -1.81
CA LEU A 243 2.52 -35.10 -0.79
C LEU A 243 2.62 -34.09 0.37
N PRO A 244 1.56 -33.97 1.20
CA PRO A 244 1.52 -32.99 2.29
C PRO A 244 2.65 -33.24 3.30
N GLY A 245 3.28 -32.17 3.78
CA GLY A 245 4.36 -32.22 4.76
C GLY A 245 5.68 -32.81 4.23
N VAL A 246 5.83 -32.98 2.91
CA VAL A 246 7.09 -33.38 2.28
C VAL A 246 7.80 -32.14 1.73
N PRO A 247 8.91 -31.71 2.35
CA PRO A 247 9.64 -30.53 1.89
C PRO A 247 10.15 -30.68 0.46
N GLY A 248 10.01 -29.63 -0.35
CA GLY A 248 10.50 -29.60 -1.73
C GLY A 248 9.73 -30.51 -2.70
N SER A 249 8.51 -30.93 -2.34
CA SER A 249 7.69 -31.81 -3.17
C SER A 249 7.30 -31.19 -4.52
N GLY A 250 7.31 -29.85 -4.63
CA GLY A 250 7.07 -29.11 -5.87
C GLY A 250 8.32 -28.72 -6.64
N GLN A 251 9.52 -28.98 -6.11
CA GLN A 251 10.76 -28.31 -6.53
C GLN A 251 11.00 -28.30 -8.05
N GLY A 252 10.97 -27.10 -8.65
CA GLY A 252 11.18 -26.86 -10.07
C GLY A 252 10.03 -27.32 -10.98
N HIS A 253 8.85 -27.59 -10.43
CA HIS A 253 7.71 -28.13 -11.16
C HIS A 253 6.37 -27.50 -10.82
N THR A 254 6.27 -26.76 -9.72
CA THR A 254 5.03 -26.11 -9.30
C THR A 254 4.96 -24.70 -9.82
N ILE A 255 6.00 -23.89 -9.65
CA ILE A 255 6.06 -22.55 -10.24
C ILE A 255 6.72 -22.63 -11.62
N ILE A 256 6.03 -22.13 -12.66
CA ILE A 256 6.49 -22.21 -14.05
C ILE A 256 6.30 -20.86 -14.74
N LYS A 257 7.39 -20.13 -15.00
CA LYS A 257 7.34 -18.92 -15.85
C LYS A 257 6.72 -19.24 -17.21
N VAL A 258 5.77 -18.42 -17.63
CA VAL A 258 5.06 -18.54 -18.91
C VAL A 258 5.22 -17.32 -19.80
N GLY A 259 5.55 -16.17 -19.23
CA GLY A 259 5.68 -14.95 -20.00
C GLY A 259 5.94 -13.74 -19.12
N GLU A 260 5.83 -12.56 -19.71
CA GLU A 260 6.13 -11.28 -19.08
C GLU A 260 5.21 -10.18 -19.59
N TYR A 261 5.19 -9.05 -18.90
CA TYR A 261 4.71 -7.75 -19.35
C TYR A 261 5.90 -6.79 -19.35
N GLU A 262 5.96 -5.88 -20.32
CA GLU A 262 7.00 -4.85 -20.43
C GLU A 262 6.35 -3.50 -20.76
N VAL A 263 6.88 -2.42 -20.16
CA VAL A 263 6.41 -1.07 -20.46
C VAL A 263 6.93 -0.61 -21.82
N ALA A 264 6.07 0.04 -22.59
CA ALA A 264 6.48 0.68 -23.85
C ALA A 264 7.29 1.96 -23.55
N TRP A 265 8.63 1.88 -23.68
CA TRP A 265 9.55 2.98 -23.36
C TRP A 265 9.18 4.30 -24.05
N GLU A 266 8.75 4.25 -25.31
CA GLU A 266 8.34 5.41 -26.09
C GLU A 266 7.17 6.20 -25.46
N HIS A 267 6.38 5.57 -24.60
CA HIS A 267 5.23 6.16 -23.92
C HIS A 267 5.55 6.69 -22.51
N THR A 268 6.78 6.50 -22.03
CA THR A 268 7.21 6.91 -20.67
C THR A 268 7.68 8.35 -20.59
N ARG A 269 7.80 9.05 -21.71
CA ARG A 269 8.43 10.40 -21.80
C ARG A 269 9.87 10.43 -21.24
N GLY A 270 10.53 9.29 -21.07
CA GLY A 270 11.84 9.16 -20.43
C GLY A 270 11.80 9.17 -18.90
N GLY A 271 10.62 8.98 -18.30
CA GLY A 271 10.45 8.85 -16.86
C GLY A 271 11.01 7.50 -16.37
N TRP A 272 11.35 7.46 -15.09
CA TRP A 272 11.79 6.25 -14.43
C TRP A 272 10.72 5.14 -14.49
N ILE A 273 11.08 4.02 -15.12
CA ILE A 273 10.26 2.81 -15.30
C ILE A 273 10.41 1.81 -14.15
N TYR A 274 10.76 2.28 -12.96
CA TYR A 274 10.79 1.43 -11.79
C TYR A 274 9.36 1.06 -11.41
N ILE A 275 8.99 -0.20 -11.67
CA ILE A 275 7.77 -0.79 -11.15
C ILE A 275 7.96 -1.00 -9.65
N HIS A 276 7.11 -0.34 -8.89
CA HIS A 276 7.13 -0.43 -7.45
C HIS A 276 6.15 -1.53 -7.01
N ASP A 277 4.84 -1.29 -7.18
CA ASP A 277 3.79 -2.26 -6.85
C ASP A 277 2.89 -2.62 -8.08
N MET A 278 2.04 -3.63 -7.95
CA MET A 278 1.07 -4.02 -8.96
C MET A 278 -0.11 -4.78 -8.35
N THR A 279 -1.26 -4.63 -8.98
CA THR A 279 -2.44 -5.44 -8.71
C THR A 279 -2.97 -6.04 -10.00
N VAL A 280 -3.77 -7.10 -9.88
CA VAL A 280 -4.33 -7.81 -11.04
C VAL A 280 -5.81 -8.08 -10.79
N GLN A 281 -6.64 -7.71 -11.76
CA GLN A 281 -8.09 -7.74 -11.62
C GLN A 281 -8.76 -8.27 -12.89
N LEU A 282 -9.76 -9.13 -12.70
CA LEU A 282 -10.77 -9.40 -13.72
C LEU A 282 -11.65 -8.15 -13.86
N TRP A 283 -11.90 -7.71 -15.09
CA TRP A 283 -12.80 -6.57 -15.33
C TRP A 283 -14.15 -6.79 -14.63
N PRO A 284 -14.57 -5.88 -13.73
CA PRO A 284 -15.77 -6.10 -12.91
C PRO A 284 -17.08 -5.81 -13.66
N GLY A 285 -17.02 -5.27 -14.88
CA GLY A 285 -18.21 -4.98 -15.66
C GLY A 285 -18.89 -6.22 -16.24
N GLU A 286 -20.21 -6.27 -16.09
CA GLU A 286 -21.07 -7.40 -16.49
C GLU A 286 -21.69 -7.27 -17.90
N ASP A 287 -21.48 -6.14 -18.60
CA ASP A 287 -21.97 -5.97 -19.97
C ASP A 287 -21.17 -6.81 -20.96
N GLN A 288 -21.76 -7.89 -21.45
CA GLN A 288 -21.16 -8.78 -22.45
C GLN A 288 -20.83 -8.10 -23.80
N ASN A 289 -21.32 -6.89 -24.05
CA ASN A 289 -20.94 -6.10 -25.22
C ASN A 289 -19.72 -5.21 -24.99
N ASP A 290 -19.29 -5.02 -23.74
CA ASP A 290 -18.05 -4.34 -23.39
C ASP A 290 -16.87 -5.21 -23.84
N PRO A 291 -15.91 -4.69 -24.63
CA PRO A 291 -14.72 -5.44 -25.05
C PRO A 291 -13.78 -5.83 -23.90
N ARG A 292 -14.01 -5.35 -22.68
CA ARG A 292 -13.29 -5.76 -21.46
C ARG A 292 -13.97 -6.87 -20.69
N TYR A 293 -15.24 -7.16 -20.97
CA TYR A 293 -15.98 -8.22 -20.28
C TYR A 293 -15.22 -9.56 -20.34
N GLY A 294 -14.99 -10.15 -19.16
CA GLY A 294 -14.26 -11.41 -19.03
C GLY A 294 -12.76 -11.32 -19.30
N ARG A 295 -12.17 -10.11 -19.34
CA ARG A 295 -10.73 -9.89 -19.54
C ARG A 295 -10.05 -9.54 -18.22
N THR A 296 -8.80 -9.96 -18.09
CA THR A 296 -7.99 -9.75 -16.88
C THR A 296 -6.85 -8.78 -17.17
N PHE A 297 -6.64 -7.82 -16.27
CA PHE A 297 -5.67 -6.75 -16.45
C PHE A 297 -4.72 -6.64 -15.26
N ILE A 298 -3.45 -6.35 -15.53
CA ILE A 298 -2.47 -5.86 -14.56
C ILE A 298 -2.62 -4.35 -14.46
N TYR A 299 -2.61 -3.81 -13.25
CA TYR A 299 -2.49 -2.39 -12.94
C TYR A 299 -1.13 -2.18 -12.25
N GLY A 300 -0.13 -1.83 -13.04
CA GLY A 300 1.23 -1.61 -12.57
C GLY A 300 1.45 -0.16 -12.14
N SER A 301 2.02 0.01 -10.95
CA SER A 301 2.47 1.30 -10.44
C SER A 301 3.96 1.47 -10.75
N TYR A 302 4.25 2.47 -11.56
CA TYR A 302 5.61 2.84 -11.89
C TYR A 302 5.85 4.24 -11.39
N TRP A 303 7.03 4.53 -10.84
CA TRP A 303 7.34 5.84 -10.28
C TRP A 303 7.00 6.99 -11.25
N GLU A 304 7.93 7.40 -12.11
CA GLU A 304 7.68 8.55 -13.01
C GLU A 304 7.02 8.13 -14.33
N ALA A 305 6.91 6.82 -14.59
CA ALA A 305 6.09 6.34 -15.70
C ALA A 305 4.60 6.35 -15.35
N GLY A 306 4.19 6.34 -14.07
CA GLY A 306 2.80 6.42 -13.66
C GLY A 306 2.06 5.08 -13.72
N LEU A 307 0.72 5.12 -13.80
CA LEU A 307 -0.09 3.91 -13.94
C LEU A 307 0.10 3.31 -15.34
N ARG A 308 0.25 1.98 -15.39
CA ARG A 308 0.27 1.19 -16.62
C ARG A 308 -0.71 0.03 -16.52
N ILE A 309 -1.48 -0.20 -17.59
CA ILE A 309 -2.47 -1.27 -17.64
C ILE A 309 -2.06 -2.25 -18.72
N ALA A 310 -1.93 -3.53 -18.38
CA ALA A 310 -1.56 -4.58 -19.30
C ALA A 310 -2.62 -5.68 -19.36
N ASP A 311 -2.84 -6.25 -20.53
CA ASP A 311 -3.82 -7.30 -20.75
C ASP A 311 -3.19 -8.69 -20.64
N VAL A 312 -3.68 -9.47 -19.68
CA VAL A 312 -3.20 -10.83 -19.40
C VAL A 312 -4.26 -11.90 -19.65
N THR A 313 -5.33 -11.55 -20.35
CA THR A 313 -6.43 -12.47 -20.67
C THR A 313 -5.94 -13.72 -21.39
N ASP A 314 -5.03 -13.55 -22.36
CA ASP A 314 -4.52 -14.64 -23.21
C ASP A 314 -3.17 -15.19 -22.70
N VAL A 315 -2.89 -15.07 -21.40
CA VAL A 315 -1.69 -15.69 -20.79
C VAL A 315 -1.65 -17.19 -21.11
N PRO A 316 -0.48 -17.79 -21.42
CA PRO A 316 -0.42 -19.20 -21.77
C PRO A 316 -1.03 -20.05 -20.66
N HIS A 317 -1.99 -20.91 -21.04
CA HIS A 317 -2.86 -21.61 -20.10
C HIS A 317 -2.88 -23.12 -20.37
N PRO A 318 -2.76 -23.97 -19.33
CA PRO A 318 -2.68 -25.42 -19.50
C PRO A 318 -3.93 -26.11 -20.10
N VAL A 319 -5.07 -25.42 -20.13
CA VAL A 319 -6.38 -25.95 -20.55
C VAL A 319 -6.92 -25.17 -21.75
N ASN A 320 -6.88 -23.84 -21.68
CA ASN A 320 -7.43 -22.97 -22.73
C ASN A 320 -6.50 -22.83 -23.93
N SER A 321 -5.18 -22.83 -23.71
CA SER A 321 -4.15 -22.72 -24.77
C SER A 321 -2.99 -23.73 -24.59
N PRO A 322 -3.25 -25.06 -24.51
CA PRO A 322 -2.26 -26.05 -24.09
C PRO A 322 -1.05 -26.17 -25.03
N GLU A 323 -1.23 -25.92 -26.33
CA GLU A 323 -0.13 -25.94 -27.30
C GLU A 323 0.83 -24.77 -27.08
N GLU A 324 0.29 -23.58 -26.81
CA GLU A 324 1.04 -22.37 -26.50
C GLU A 324 1.72 -22.49 -25.14
N TYR A 325 0.97 -22.90 -24.11
CA TYR A 325 1.50 -23.19 -22.78
C TYR A 325 2.69 -24.16 -22.84
N ALA A 326 2.55 -25.28 -23.55
CA ALA A 326 3.64 -26.26 -23.66
C ALA A 326 4.91 -25.65 -24.30
N VAL A 327 4.76 -24.76 -25.28
CA VAL A 327 5.88 -24.06 -25.90
C VAL A 327 6.52 -23.07 -24.92
N HIS A 328 5.73 -22.16 -24.35
CA HIS A 328 6.24 -21.09 -23.50
C HIS A 328 6.79 -21.63 -22.18
N ALA A 329 6.04 -22.45 -21.45
CA ALA A 329 6.52 -23.10 -20.23
C ALA A 329 7.82 -23.88 -20.44
N THR A 330 7.95 -24.60 -21.56
CA THR A 330 9.19 -25.33 -21.87
C THR A 330 10.34 -24.39 -22.17
N LEU A 331 10.14 -23.40 -23.05
CA LEU A 331 11.20 -22.49 -23.46
C LEU A 331 11.67 -21.62 -22.31
N CYS A 332 10.74 -21.02 -21.54
CA CYS A 332 11.05 -20.25 -20.34
C CYS A 332 11.84 -21.10 -19.33
N LYS A 333 11.40 -22.33 -19.06
CA LYS A 333 12.13 -23.24 -18.17
C LYS A 333 13.52 -23.63 -18.68
N THR A 334 13.65 -23.96 -19.97
CA THR A 334 14.97 -24.34 -20.54
C THR A 334 15.96 -23.18 -20.61
N GLY A 335 15.45 -21.95 -20.72
CA GLY A 335 16.23 -20.71 -20.69
C GLY A 335 16.42 -20.14 -19.29
N VAL A 336 15.92 -20.80 -18.25
CA VAL A 336 15.95 -20.32 -16.86
C VAL A 336 15.30 -18.92 -16.73
N GLY A 337 14.33 -18.63 -17.59
CA GLY A 337 13.62 -17.36 -17.64
C GLY A 337 14.09 -16.39 -18.71
N ASN A 338 15.25 -16.63 -19.36
CA ASN A 338 15.83 -15.70 -20.34
C ASN A 338 14.84 -15.26 -21.46
N PRO A 339 14.78 -13.96 -21.83
CA PRO A 339 13.73 -13.40 -22.66
C PRO A 339 13.91 -13.79 -24.14
N VAL A 340 15.12 -14.14 -24.55
CA VAL A 340 15.41 -14.66 -25.90
C VAL A 340 14.65 -15.97 -26.14
N GLN A 341 14.39 -16.76 -25.10
CA GLN A 341 13.65 -18.01 -25.17
C GLN A 341 12.21 -17.87 -24.65
N CYS A 342 11.99 -17.09 -23.59
CA CYS A 342 10.70 -16.83 -22.98
C CYS A 342 10.03 -15.60 -23.60
N ARG A 343 9.26 -15.78 -24.68
CA ARG A 343 8.84 -14.66 -25.56
C ARG A 343 7.38 -14.25 -25.47
N TRP A 344 6.57 -14.86 -24.61
CA TRP A 344 5.18 -14.39 -24.49
C TRP A 344 5.20 -13.04 -23.78
N ARG A 345 4.43 -12.09 -24.31
CA ARG A 345 4.32 -10.72 -23.79
C ARG A 345 2.87 -10.33 -23.67
N ALA A 346 2.47 -9.90 -22.48
CA ALA A 346 1.22 -9.19 -22.26
C ALA A 346 1.25 -7.86 -23.01
N GLU A 347 0.12 -7.44 -23.56
CA GLU A 347 0.03 -6.17 -24.27
C GLU A 347 -0.25 -5.03 -23.29
N GLU A 348 0.55 -3.95 -23.33
CA GLU A 348 0.18 -2.70 -22.67
C GLU A 348 -1.06 -2.12 -23.37
N VAL A 349 -2.14 -1.94 -22.63
CA VAL A 349 -3.44 -1.47 -23.13
C VAL A 349 -3.90 -0.18 -22.45
N GLY A 350 -3.14 0.42 -21.54
CA GLY A 350 -3.55 1.67 -20.90
C GLY A 350 -2.42 2.34 -20.15
N MET A 351 -2.53 3.65 -19.97
CA MET A 351 -1.56 4.42 -19.21
C MET A 351 -2.14 5.72 -18.66
N TRP A 352 -1.60 6.18 -17.54
CA TRP A 352 -1.80 7.53 -17.01
C TRP A 352 -0.51 8.07 -16.40
N MET A 353 -0.18 9.32 -16.73
CA MET A 353 1.01 10.01 -16.23
C MET A 353 0.85 11.53 -16.18
N ASP A 354 -0.39 11.99 -15.99
CA ASP A 354 -0.74 13.40 -15.90
C ASP A 354 -0.71 13.85 -14.42
N PHE A 355 0.47 13.76 -13.81
CA PHE A 355 0.70 14.14 -12.41
C PHE A 355 0.34 15.62 -12.15
N LEU A 356 0.14 15.98 -10.88
CA LEU A 356 -0.13 17.37 -10.50
C LEU A 356 0.99 18.30 -11.00
N ASP A 357 0.56 19.49 -11.45
CA ASP A 357 1.40 20.62 -11.81
C ASP A 357 1.31 21.61 -10.63
N LEU A 358 2.18 21.46 -9.63
CA LEU A 358 2.10 22.25 -8.40
C LEU A 358 2.77 23.62 -8.55
N ASP A 359 3.67 23.78 -9.52
CA ASP A 359 4.33 25.06 -9.82
C ASP A 359 3.56 25.93 -10.85
N GLU A 360 2.50 25.37 -11.44
CA GLU A 360 1.61 25.97 -12.44
C GLU A 360 2.32 26.36 -13.76
N ASP A 361 3.37 25.64 -14.15
CA ASP A 361 4.12 25.90 -15.40
C ASP A 361 3.45 25.34 -16.67
N GLY A 362 2.41 24.52 -16.49
CA GLY A 362 1.65 23.85 -17.54
C GLY A 362 2.20 22.47 -17.94
N GLN A 363 3.13 21.90 -17.18
CA GLN A 363 3.62 20.53 -17.31
C GLN A 363 3.39 19.76 -16.01
N PRO A 364 3.18 18.42 -16.06
CA PRO A 364 3.12 17.63 -14.84
C PRO A 364 4.47 17.68 -14.12
N ASP A 365 4.48 17.74 -12.79
CA ASP A 365 5.71 17.73 -12.00
C ASP A 365 6.32 16.33 -12.03
N SER A 366 7.46 16.17 -12.71
CA SER A 366 8.19 14.89 -12.81
C SER A 366 9.64 15.12 -13.26
N GLY A 367 10.49 14.10 -13.14
CA GLY A 367 11.84 14.10 -13.71
C GLY A 367 11.91 14.47 -15.20
N THR A 368 10.86 14.18 -15.96
CA THR A 368 10.81 14.41 -17.41
C THR A 368 10.55 15.86 -17.83
N THR A 369 10.09 16.70 -16.90
CA THR A 369 9.55 18.04 -17.17
C THR A 369 10.21 19.15 -16.37
N GLY A 370 11.01 18.83 -15.35
CA GLY A 370 11.72 19.84 -14.56
C GLY A 370 12.10 19.36 -13.15
N ASN A 371 11.48 18.27 -12.70
CA ASN A 371 11.58 17.66 -11.37
C ASN A 371 11.35 18.62 -10.19
N GLU A 372 10.75 19.78 -10.43
CA GLU A 372 10.18 20.58 -9.36
C GLU A 372 9.03 19.76 -8.77
N ASN A 373 9.07 19.45 -7.47
CA ASN A 373 8.12 18.57 -6.76
C ASN A 373 7.93 17.13 -7.28
N GLY A 374 8.72 16.63 -8.24
CA GLY A 374 8.52 15.28 -8.81
C GLY A 374 8.51 14.18 -7.74
N GLY A 375 9.40 14.26 -6.75
CA GLY A 375 9.42 13.32 -5.62
C GLY A 375 8.17 13.36 -4.70
N ARG A 376 7.33 14.39 -4.80
CA ARG A 376 6.06 14.50 -4.05
C ARG A 376 4.87 13.94 -4.83
N VAL A 377 4.90 13.96 -6.16
CA VAL A 377 3.69 13.72 -6.98
C VAL A 377 3.82 12.61 -8.02
N SER A 378 5.05 12.21 -8.38
CA SER A 378 5.32 11.37 -9.55
C SER A 378 6.13 10.12 -9.23
N TYR A 379 6.15 9.64 -7.98
CA TYR A 379 6.70 8.32 -7.63
C TYR A 379 5.55 7.39 -7.26
N ILE A 380 4.76 6.99 -8.28
CA ILE A 380 3.61 6.12 -8.03
C ILE A 380 4.10 4.77 -7.53
N HIS A 381 3.70 4.47 -6.30
CA HIS A 381 4.20 3.36 -5.51
C HIS A 381 3.22 2.21 -5.44
N TYR A 382 1.92 2.50 -5.33
CA TYR A 382 0.85 1.50 -5.28
C TYR A 382 -0.30 1.88 -6.20
N ALA A 383 -0.96 0.90 -6.81
CA ALA A 383 -2.17 1.14 -7.58
C ALA A 383 -3.22 0.06 -7.33
N GLU A 384 -4.42 0.48 -6.95
CA GLU A 384 -5.54 -0.41 -6.59
C GLU A 384 -6.75 -0.11 -7.50
N PRO A 385 -7.11 -1.03 -8.43
CA PRO A 385 -8.37 -0.94 -9.15
C PRO A 385 -9.52 -1.28 -8.23
N TYR A 386 -10.55 -0.44 -8.23
CA TYR A 386 -11.69 -0.63 -7.35
C TYR A 386 -12.45 -1.92 -7.70
N PRO A 387 -12.88 -2.75 -6.74
CA PRO A 387 -13.40 -4.10 -7.01
C PRO A 387 -14.68 -4.14 -7.84
N GLU A 388 -15.45 -3.06 -7.88
CA GLU A 388 -16.79 -3.02 -8.48
C GLU A 388 -16.94 -1.89 -9.52
N MET A 389 -17.87 -2.08 -10.45
CA MET A 389 -18.37 -0.97 -11.26
C MET A 389 -19.30 -0.09 -10.42
N LEU A 390 -18.99 1.18 -10.27
CA LEU A 390 -19.69 2.12 -9.40
C LEU A 390 -20.77 2.91 -10.16
N ASP A 391 -22.01 2.86 -9.69
CA ASP A 391 -23.07 3.78 -10.11
C ASP A 391 -22.91 5.11 -9.37
N LEU A 392 -22.40 6.13 -10.07
CA LEU A 392 -22.23 7.50 -9.56
C LEU A 392 -23.28 8.48 -10.12
N SER A 393 -24.42 7.98 -10.59
CA SER A 393 -25.48 8.82 -11.17
C SER A 393 -26.20 9.69 -10.13
N HIS A 394 -26.27 9.24 -8.88
CA HIS A 394 -26.88 10.00 -7.78
C HIS A 394 -26.08 11.23 -7.38
N VAL A 395 -24.75 11.20 -7.54
CA VAL A 395 -23.87 12.36 -7.38
C VAL A 395 -23.68 13.15 -8.68
N GLY A 396 -24.25 12.69 -9.79
CA GLY A 396 -24.27 13.37 -11.08
C GLY A 396 -22.95 13.34 -11.85
N TYR A 397 -22.08 12.37 -11.56
CA TYR A 397 -20.78 12.22 -12.24
C TYR A 397 -20.92 11.53 -13.61
N SER A 398 -21.68 10.42 -13.67
CA SER A 398 -21.93 9.65 -14.89
C SER A 398 -23.35 9.08 -14.89
N ASP A 399 -23.95 8.94 -16.08
CA ASP A 399 -25.25 8.28 -16.25
C ASP A 399 -25.13 6.74 -16.36
N GLU A 400 -23.91 6.23 -16.54
CA GLU A 400 -23.57 4.80 -16.64
C GLU A 400 -22.51 4.44 -15.57
N PRO A 401 -22.44 3.17 -15.11
CA PRO A 401 -21.46 2.75 -14.13
C PRO A 401 -20.01 3.01 -14.58
N VAL A 402 -19.15 3.38 -13.63
CA VAL A 402 -17.74 3.71 -13.86
C VAL A 402 -16.82 2.74 -13.14
N HIS A 403 -15.62 2.55 -13.67
CA HIS A 403 -14.54 1.87 -12.99
C HIS A 403 -13.52 2.89 -12.50
N LEU A 404 -13.08 2.76 -11.24
CA LEU A 404 -12.09 3.65 -10.64
C LEU A 404 -10.80 2.89 -10.33
N THR A 405 -9.69 3.61 -10.27
CA THR A 405 -8.40 3.07 -9.86
C THR A 405 -7.68 4.13 -9.05
N THR A 406 -7.14 3.75 -7.90
CA THR A 406 -6.33 4.65 -7.10
C THR A 406 -4.85 4.47 -7.42
N ALA A 407 -4.07 5.54 -7.22
CA ALA A 407 -2.61 5.50 -7.37
C ALA A 407 -1.97 6.32 -6.25
N ALA A 408 -1.16 5.67 -5.41
CA ALA A 408 -0.50 6.29 -4.25
C ALA A 408 0.92 6.74 -4.59
N VAL A 409 1.35 7.89 -4.05
CA VAL A 409 2.69 8.43 -4.29
C VAL A 409 3.61 8.21 -3.10
N GLU A 410 4.73 7.51 -3.30
CA GLU A 410 5.76 7.39 -2.27
C GLU A 410 6.71 8.59 -2.32
N VAL A 411 6.93 9.22 -1.18
CA VAL A 411 7.70 10.45 -1.09
C VAL A 411 8.93 10.20 -0.24
N LEU A 412 10.08 10.03 -0.89
CA LEU A 412 11.35 9.70 -0.22
C LEU A 412 11.79 10.79 0.77
N SER A 413 11.62 12.05 0.37
CA SER A 413 12.00 13.26 1.07
C SER A 413 11.29 14.42 0.38
N THR A 414 10.93 15.48 1.12
CA THR A 414 10.14 16.57 0.55
C THR A 414 10.45 17.90 1.22
N SER A 415 10.37 18.97 0.43
CA SER A 415 10.48 20.33 0.93
C SER A 415 9.14 20.93 1.36
N VAL A 416 8.02 20.34 0.90
CA VAL A 416 6.63 20.73 1.18
C VAL A 416 5.69 19.57 0.82
N GLY A 417 4.81 19.13 1.72
CA GLY A 417 3.71 18.21 1.42
C GLY A 417 4.10 16.75 1.16
N THR A 418 3.14 15.86 1.38
CA THR A 418 3.25 14.39 1.33
C THR A 418 1.86 13.75 1.49
N GLY A 419 1.73 12.46 1.21
CA GLY A 419 0.45 11.77 1.37
C GLY A 419 -0.43 11.79 0.12
N ILE A 420 0.12 12.06 -1.07
CA ILE A 420 -0.69 12.21 -2.26
C ILE A 420 -1.22 10.86 -2.75
N ILE A 421 -2.51 10.83 -3.04
CA ILE A 421 -3.22 9.75 -3.70
C ILE A 421 -4.01 10.33 -4.87
N TYR A 422 -4.04 9.64 -6.00
CA TYR A 422 -4.87 9.96 -7.15
C TYR A 422 -6.05 9.01 -7.24
N LEU A 423 -7.25 9.55 -7.45
CA LEU A 423 -8.43 8.79 -7.88
C LEU A 423 -8.60 8.97 -9.39
N LEU A 424 -8.45 7.89 -10.14
CA LEU A 424 -8.52 7.86 -11.59
C LEU A 424 -9.80 7.15 -12.03
N ASP A 425 -10.47 7.71 -13.03
CA ASP A 425 -11.55 7.04 -13.75
C ASP A 425 -10.93 6.25 -14.90
N THR A 426 -11.01 4.92 -14.82
CA THR A 426 -10.48 3.96 -15.80
C THR A 426 -11.61 3.32 -16.64
N THR A 427 -12.73 4.03 -16.79
CA THR A 427 -13.91 3.56 -17.54
C THR A 427 -13.76 3.74 -19.04
N ASP A 428 -13.18 4.86 -19.50
CA ASP A 428 -13.15 5.18 -20.92
C ASP A 428 -12.11 4.33 -21.65
N TYR A 429 -12.41 4.01 -22.91
CA TYR A 429 -11.49 3.29 -23.78
C TYR A 429 -11.72 3.64 -25.26
N THR A 430 -10.70 3.42 -26.07
CA THR A 430 -10.77 3.43 -27.52
C THR A 430 -10.35 2.10 -28.13
N MET A 431 -10.73 1.89 -29.38
CA MET A 431 -10.28 0.75 -30.17
C MET A 431 -9.38 1.27 -31.30
N ILE A 432 -8.09 0.98 -31.23
CA ILE A 432 -7.10 1.35 -32.26
C ILE A 432 -6.66 0.09 -32.97
N ASP A 433 -6.93 -0.01 -34.28
CA ASP A 433 -6.63 -1.20 -35.09
C ASP A 433 -7.15 -2.53 -34.53
N GLY A 434 -8.24 -2.48 -33.76
CA GLY A 434 -8.86 -3.64 -33.12
C GLY A 434 -8.30 -3.98 -31.74
N GLN A 435 -7.32 -3.24 -31.25
CA GLN A 435 -6.78 -3.34 -29.90
C GLN A 435 -7.47 -2.34 -28.96
N LEU A 436 -7.82 -2.82 -27.78
CA LEU A 436 -8.37 -2.01 -26.70
C LEU A 436 -7.29 -1.07 -26.17
N ARG A 437 -7.65 0.19 -25.91
CA ARG A 437 -6.81 1.18 -25.23
C ARG A 437 -7.62 1.90 -24.16
N PHE A 438 -7.34 1.68 -22.88
CA PHE A 438 -7.91 2.46 -21.78
C PHE A 438 -7.48 3.92 -21.92
N GLU A 439 -8.37 4.82 -21.51
CA GLU A 439 -8.14 6.26 -21.44
C GLU A 439 -8.37 6.76 -20.01
N PRO A 440 -7.51 6.38 -19.04
CA PRO A 440 -7.67 6.84 -17.68
C PRO A 440 -7.61 8.37 -17.59
N LYS A 441 -8.40 8.94 -16.69
CA LYS A 441 -8.40 10.38 -16.42
C LYS A 441 -8.49 10.65 -14.93
N LEU A 442 -7.85 11.74 -14.50
CA LEU A 442 -7.92 12.17 -13.11
C LEU A 442 -9.34 12.61 -12.76
N VAL A 443 -9.91 12.01 -11.72
CA VAL A 443 -11.14 12.50 -11.06
C VAL A 443 -10.76 13.55 -10.03
N ARG A 444 -9.84 13.18 -9.13
CA ARG A 444 -9.46 13.96 -7.96
C ARG A 444 -8.12 13.48 -7.40
N ASP A 445 -7.30 14.41 -6.95
CA ASP A 445 -6.20 14.17 -6.03
C ASP A 445 -6.67 14.31 -4.58
N TRP A 446 -6.05 13.56 -3.67
CA TRP A 446 -6.13 13.75 -2.23
C TRP A 446 -4.72 13.85 -1.68
N GLU A 447 -4.53 14.67 -0.66
CA GLU A 447 -3.29 14.75 0.12
C GLU A 447 -3.68 14.76 1.60
N ILE A 448 -2.83 14.23 2.48
CA ILE A 448 -3.05 14.33 3.93
C ILE A 448 -3.38 15.79 4.25
N PRO A 449 -4.53 16.09 4.89
CA PRO A 449 -4.82 17.46 5.31
C PRO A 449 -3.65 17.99 6.14
N TRP A 450 -3.40 19.30 6.09
CA TRP A 450 -2.24 19.97 6.70
C TRP A 450 -0.88 19.70 6.03
N ALA A 451 -0.69 18.66 5.20
CA ALA A 451 0.63 18.32 4.65
C ALA A 451 1.39 19.47 3.98
N GLU A 452 0.69 20.43 3.35
CA GLU A 452 1.32 21.63 2.77
C GLU A 452 2.11 22.50 3.78
N ASP A 453 1.86 22.35 5.09
CA ASP A 453 2.59 23.01 6.16
C ASP A 453 3.82 22.19 6.65
N HIS A 454 4.05 20.98 6.10
CA HIS A 454 5.06 20.02 6.54
C HIS A 454 6.15 19.75 5.49
N CYS A 455 7.33 19.34 5.98
CA CYS A 455 8.44 18.84 5.19
C CYS A 455 9.26 17.84 6.00
N TYR A 456 9.90 16.86 5.39
CA TYR A 456 10.77 15.89 6.08
C TYR A 456 11.90 15.43 5.16
N GLY A 457 12.83 14.68 5.74
CA GLY A 457 13.93 14.11 5.00
C GLY A 457 15.03 15.14 4.72
N ALA A 458 15.97 14.76 3.86
CA ALA A 458 17.13 15.58 3.51
C ALA A 458 16.76 16.90 2.80
N ASP A 459 15.59 16.97 2.16
CA ASP A 459 15.15 18.14 1.38
C ASP A 459 14.32 19.14 2.20
N CYS A 460 13.98 18.84 3.45
CA CYS A 460 13.22 19.73 4.30
C CYS A 460 14.02 21.00 4.66
N PRO A 461 13.54 22.21 4.32
CA PRO A 461 14.27 23.45 4.57
C PRO A 461 14.33 23.87 6.05
N ILE A 462 13.46 23.32 6.90
CA ILE A 462 13.32 23.73 8.31
C ILE A 462 14.24 22.90 9.21
N ASN A 463 14.19 21.57 9.08
CA ASN A 463 14.99 20.63 9.85
C ASN A 463 15.41 19.44 8.95
N PRO A 464 16.45 19.60 8.11
CA PRO A 464 16.86 18.55 7.20
C PRO A 464 17.47 17.39 7.98
N ASP A 465 16.85 16.21 7.89
CA ASP A 465 17.35 14.97 8.46
C ASP A 465 17.28 13.86 7.40
N GLY A 466 18.43 13.37 6.96
CA GLY A 466 18.50 12.31 5.95
C GLY A 466 18.04 10.95 6.49
N ASP A 467 17.99 10.79 7.81
CA ASP A 467 17.47 9.58 8.44
C ASP A 467 15.93 9.59 8.38
N GLU A 468 15.27 10.75 8.27
CA GLU A 468 13.80 10.93 8.14
C GLU A 468 13.22 10.57 6.75
N TRP A 469 13.79 9.60 6.06
CA TRP A 469 13.30 9.14 4.75
C TRP A 469 11.90 8.49 4.82
N LEU A 470 11.09 8.63 3.75
CA LEU A 470 9.73 8.05 3.59
C LEU A 470 8.64 8.50 4.56
N LEU A 471 8.97 9.27 5.59
CA LEU A 471 8.04 9.68 6.64
C LEU A 471 6.73 10.23 6.04
N PHE A 472 5.58 9.78 6.53
CA PHE A 472 4.24 10.17 6.08
C PHE A 472 3.84 9.76 4.66
N SER A 473 4.69 9.05 3.91
CA SER A 473 4.31 8.53 2.60
C SER A 473 3.23 7.45 2.74
N PRO A 474 2.23 7.41 1.84
CA PRO A 474 1.40 6.24 1.67
C PRO A 474 2.26 5.11 1.11
N HIS A 475 2.00 3.89 1.57
CA HIS A 475 2.77 2.72 1.12
C HIS A 475 1.87 1.69 0.46
N ASN A 476 0.82 1.26 1.15
CA ASN A 476 -0.15 0.32 0.60
C ASN A 476 -1.56 0.74 1.01
N LEU A 477 -2.55 0.32 0.23
CA LEU A 477 -3.95 0.58 0.54
C LEU A 477 -4.82 -0.58 0.11
N ASP A 478 -6.00 -0.65 0.72
CA ASP A 478 -7.06 -1.58 0.36
C ASP A 478 -8.37 -0.82 0.14
N SER A 479 -9.30 -1.41 -0.61
CA SER A 479 -10.57 -0.78 -0.98
C SER A 479 -11.75 -1.70 -0.69
N ALA A 480 -12.83 -1.14 -0.16
CA ALA A 480 -14.02 -1.92 0.23
C ALA A 480 -15.31 -1.28 -0.28
N TYR A 481 -16.16 -2.12 -0.87
CA TYR A 481 -17.48 -1.75 -1.37
C TYR A 481 -18.56 -2.23 -0.41
N PHE A 482 -19.31 -1.28 0.15
CA PHE A 482 -20.36 -1.57 1.11
C PHE A 482 -21.71 -1.33 0.45
N GLU A 483 -22.56 -2.36 0.31
CA GLU A 483 -23.98 -2.15 0.02
C GLU A 483 -24.65 -1.47 1.23
N THR A 484 -25.44 -0.42 0.99
CA THR A 484 -26.06 0.38 2.07
C THR A 484 -27.58 0.48 1.95
N ASP A 485 -28.22 0.82 3.07
CA ASP A 485 -29.61 1.27 3.12
C ASP A 485 -29.74 2.62 3.83
N GLU A 486 -30.96 3.16 3.98
CA GLU A 486 -31.21 4.45 4.65
C GLU A 486 -30.64 4.55 6.08
N SER A 487 -30.30 3.42 6.72
CA SER A 487 -29.76 3.36 8.08
C SER A 487 -28.26 3.12 8.15
N THR A 488 -27.62 2.59 7.11
CA THR A 488 -26.18 2.29 7.09
C THR A 488 -25.39 3.23 6.18
N ASP A 489 -26.02 3.86 5.19
CA ASP A 489 -25.40 4.84 4.30
C ASP A 489 -24.80 6.02 5.09
N GLN A 490 -23.50 6.25 4.93
CA GLN A 490 -22.77 7.33 5.60
C GLN A 490 -22.27 8.41 4.64
N SER A 491 -22.55 8.28 3.35
CA SER A 491 -22.02 9.15 2.32
C SER A 491 -23.12 9.91 1.56
N HIS A 492 -23.16 9.82 0.23
CA HIS A 492 -24.04 10.61 -0.62
C HIS A 492 -25.34 9.89 -1.03
N GLY A 493 -25.65 8.74 -0.43
CA GLY A 493 -26.76 7.89 -0.83
C GLY A 493 -26.39 6.93 -1.96
N GLY A 494 -27.37 6.52 -2.77
CA GLY A 494 -27.12 5.64 -3.92
C GLY A 494 -27.17 4.15 -3.58
N GLY A 495 -27.22 3.79 -2.30
CA GLY A 495 -27.35 2.41 -1.84
C GLY A 495 -26.01 1.67 -1.77
N TRP A 496 -24.90 2.40 -1.78
CA TRP A 496 -23.59 1.88 -1.48
C TRP A 496 -22.69 2.99 -0.92
N ASP A 497 -21.67 2.62 -0.13
CA ASP A 497 -20.55 3.48 0.27
C ASP A 497 -19.26 2.83 -0.23
N GLY A 498 -18.32 3.63 -0.74
CA GLY A 498 -17.01 3.14 -1.17
C GLY A 498 -15.87 3.77 -0.39
N ARG A 499 -15.01 2.94 0.20
CA ARG A 499 -13.94 3.40 1.10
C ARG A 499 -12.57 2.92 0.66
N LEU A 500 -11.57 3.75 0.94
CA LEU A 500 -10.15 3.45 0.79
C LEU A 500 -9.50 3.44 2.17
N TYR A 501 -8.78 2.37 2.51
CA TYR A 501 -8.00 2.24 3.74
C TYR A 501 -6.53 2.35 3.37
N ILE A 502 -5.86 3.40 3.85
CA ILE A 502 -4.54 3.79 3.35
C ILE A 502 -3.54 3.75 4.49
N SER A 503 -2.55 2.89 4.36
CA SER A 503 -1.40 2.86 5.26
C SER A 503 -0.41 3.96 4.88
N HIS A 504 0.04 4.69 5.90
CA HIS A 504 1.13 5.63 5.76
C HIS A 504 2.24 5.31 6.76
N TYR A 505 3.48 5.51 6.33
CA TYR A 505 4.61 5.55 7.24
C TYR A 505 4.42 6.69 8.23
N HIS A 506 4.35 6.43 9.52
CA HIS A 506 4.22 7.45 10.57
C HIS A 506 2.92 8.29 10.61
N ALA A 507 2.23 8.52 9.48
CA ALA A 507 0.92 9.17 9.47
C ALA A 507 -0.23 8.22 9.83
N GLY A 508 0.05 6.92 9.99
CA GLY A 508 -0.92 5.93 10.43
C GLY A 508 -1.93 5.53 9.36
N LEU A 509 -3.10 5.06 9.82
CA LEU A 509 -4.19 4.64 8.95
C LEU A 509 -5.07 5.86 8.61
N TRP A 510 -5.39 6.01 7.33
CA TRP A 510 -6.35 7.00 6.83
C TRP A 510 -7.47 6.30 6.07
N VAL A 511 -8.72 6.72 6.29
CA VAL A 511 -9.90 6.18 5.60
C VAL A 511 -10.55 7.29 4.80
N LEU A 512 -10.68 7.07 3.48
CA LEU A 512 -11.26 8.05 2.56
C LEU A 512 -12.59 7.57 1.99
N ASP A 513 -13.51 8.51 1.75
CA ASP A 513 -14.78 8.28 1.05
C ASP A 513 -14.67 8.64 -0.44
N ILE A 514 -14.98 7.67 -1.30
CA ILE A 514 -14.84 7.82 -2.76
C ILE A 514 -15.86 8.81 -3.32
N GLU A 515 -17.11 8.77 -2.86
CA GLU A 515 -18.17 9.64 -3.39
C GLU A 515 -17.88 11.12 -3.11
N THR A 516 -17.32 11.41 -1.95
CA THR A 516 -16.87 12.75 -1.56
C THR A 516 -15.69 13.21 -2.40
N LEU A 517 -14.74 12.33 -2.74
CA LEU A 517 -13.66 12.68 -3.68
C LEU A 517 -14.20 13.02 -5.09
N VAL A 518 -15.23 12.28 -5.53
CA VAL A 518 -15.91 12.51 -6.82
C VAL A 518 -16.70 13.83 -6.80
N SER A 519 -17.48 14.07 -5.74
CA SER A 519 -18.46 15.17 -5.67
C SER A 519 -18.38 15.96 -4.35
N PRO A 520 -17.25 16.62 -4.06
CA PRO A 520 -17.08 17.34 -2.80
C PRO A 520 -17.93 18.61 -2.77
N THR A 521 -18.26 19.08 -1.57
CA THR A 521 -19.04 20.31 -1.38
C THR A 521 -18.27 21.55 -1.88
N ASN A 522 -16.94 21.57 -1.70
CA ASN A 522 -16.09 22.72 -2.03
C ASN A 522 -14.94 22.37 -2.98
N PRO A 523 -15.22 22.00 -4.26
CA PRO A 523 -14.23 21.41 -5.16
C PRO A 523 -13.02 22.30 -5.49
N ASN A 524 -13.12 23.61 -5.28
CA ASN A 524 -12.04 24.57 -5.54
C ASN A 524 -11.18 24.87 -4.29
N ASN A 525 -11.48 24.25 -3.16
CA ASN A 525 -10.69 24.37 -1.93
C ASN A 525 -10.14 22.99 -1.60
N LYS A 526 -8.84 22.79 -1.87
CA LYS A 526 -8.12 21.52 -1.66
C LYS A 526 -8.25 21.04 -0.22
N PHE A 527 -7.81 21.84 0.74
CA PHE A 527 -7.90 21.50 2.17
C PHE A 527 -9.33 21.12 2.58
N ALA A 528 -10.34 21.90 2.19
CA ALA A 528 -11.73 21.59 2.54
C ALA A 528 -12.20 20.28 1.90
N THR A 529 -11.79 20.00 0.65
CA THR A 529 -12.12 18.75 -0.05
C THR A 529 -11.43 17.56 0.64
N TYR A 530 -10.13 17.65 0.93
CA TYR A 530 -9.37 16.57 1.56
C TYR A 530 -9.89 16.27 2.97
N SER A 531 -10.23 17.30 3.72
CA SER A 531 -10.83 17.17 5.05
C SER A 531 -12.23 16.57 4.98
N GLU A 532 -13.04 16.95 3.99
CA GLU A 532 -14.40 16.41 3.78
C GLU A 532 -14.34 14.93 3.40
N ALA A 533 -13.41 14.54 2.52
CA ALA A 533 -13.24 13.17 2.06
C ALA A 533 -12.62 12.24 3.12
N THR A 534 -11.98 12.78 4.16
CA THR A 534 -11.40 11.99 5.24
C THR A 534 -12.49 11.54 6.20
N VAL A 535 -12.84 10.25 6.16
CA VAL A 535 -13.82 9.62 7.06
C VAL A 535 -13.24 9.47 8.46
N ALA A 536 -11.98 9.03 8.53
CA ALA A 536 -11.28 8.76 9.77
C ALA A 536 -9.77 8.73 9.55
N TRP A 537 -9.03 8.92 10.63
CA TRP A 537 -7.60 8.63 10.66
C TRP A 537 -7.18 8.23 12.07
N TYR A 538 -6.15 7.41 12.17
CA TYR A 538 -5.70 6.89 13.45
C TYR A 538 -4.21 6.56 13.42
N LEU A 539 -3.46 7.02 14.42
CA LEU A 539 -2.11 6.59 14.70
C LEU A 539 -2.18 5.39 15.66
N PRO A 540 -2.02 4.14 15.16
CA PRO A 540 -2.03 3.00 16.04
C PRO A 540 -0.80 2.96 16.94
N HIS A 541 -0.96 2.33 18.09
CA HIS A 541 0.06 2.31 19.14
C HIS A 541 0.14 0.95 19.82
N GLY A 542 1.34 0.59 20.26
CA GLY A 542 1.59 -0.66 20.95
C GLY A 542 2.90 -0.56 21.71
N ASP A 543 3.91 -1.26 21.23
CA ASP A 543 5.28 -1.13 21.73
C ASP A 543 6.01 0.05 21.08
N ASN A 544 7.07 0.52 21.75
CA ASN A 544 8.00 1.47 21.13
C ASN A 544 8.70 0.82 19.95
N GLY A 545 9.02 1.62 18.94
CA GLY A 545 9.75 1.13 17.79
C GLY A 545 11.17 0.74 18.15
N VAL A 546 11.69 -0.22 17.40
CA VAL A 546 12.97 -0.87 17.67
C VAL A 546 13.83 -0.73 16.44
N ILE A 547 15.08 -0.32 16.63
CA ILE A 547 16.06 -0.27 15.54
C ILE A 547 16.27 -1.69 15.03
N LEU A 548 15.98 -1.90 13.75
CA LEU A 548 16.31 -3.11 13.02
C LEU A 548 17.75 -3.01 12.52
N GLU A 549 18.47 -4.13 12.47
CA GLU A 549 19.81 -4.16 11.85
C GLU A 549 19.65 -3.99 10.32
N SER A 550 19.64 -2.73 9.88
CA SER A 550 19.71 -2.29 8.49
C SER A 550 20.83 -1.26 8.37
N ASP A 551 21.67 -1.38 7.35
CA ASP A 551 22.76 -0.43 7.10
C ASP A 551 22.28 0.81 6.31
N PHE A 552 21.01 0.84 5.87
CA PHE A 552 20.43 1.93 5.06
C PHE A 552 19.19 2.57 5.64
N TYR A 553 18.42 1.81 6.41
CA TYR A 553 17.06 2.21 6.79
C TYR A 553 16.92 2.35 8.29
N GLU A 554 16.49 3.52 8.72
CA GLU A 554 15.99 3.73 10.08
C GLU A 554 14.52 3.30 10.10
N PHE A 555 14.25 2.11 10.61
CA PHE A 555 12.90 1.55 10.74
C PHE A 555 12.42 1.56 12.19
N SER A 556 12.95 2.42 13.06
CA SER A 556 12.55 2.41 14.48
C SER A 556 11.38 3.32 14.78
N TRP A 557 10.81 4.02 13.80
CA TRP A 557 9.66 4.88 14.05
C TRP A 557 8.37 4.09 14.21
N VAL A 558 7.40 4.71 14.88
CA VAL A 558 6.08 4.14 15.16
C VAL A 558 4.99 5.19 15.09
N PRO A 559 3.81 4.87 14.52
CA PRO A 559 3.55 3.67 13.73
C PRO A 559 4.17 3.78 12.34
N PHE A 560 5.06 2.89 11.94
CA PHE A 560 5.61 2.84 10.58
C PHE A 560 4.87 1.76 9.79
N LEU A 561 3.66 2.09 9.33
CA LEU A 561 2.75 1.15 8.70
C LEU A 561 3.21 0.84 7.28
N TRP A 562 3.45 -0.43 7.01
CA TRP A 562 3.85 -0.94 5.70
C TRP A 562 2.63 -1.30 4.85
N ALA A 563 1.65 -1.97 5.45
CA ALA A 563 0.48 -2.43 4.73
C ALA A 563 -0.76 -2.39 5.61
N VAL A 564 -1.92 -2.24 4.97
CA VAL A 564 -3.23 -2.38 5.57
C VAL A 564 -4.06 -3.33 4.72
N GLU A 565 -4.77 -4.24 5.38
CA GLU A 565 -5.79 -5.06 4.74
C GLU A 565 -7.11 -4.90 5.50
N HIS A 566 -8.18 -4.60 4.77
CA HIS A 566 -9.53 -4.59 5.28
C HIS A 566 -10.19 -5.95 5.01
N HIS A 567 -10.63 -6.62 6.08
CA HIS A 567 -11.28 -7.92 5.95
C HIS A 567 -12.52 -7.98 6.84
N ASN A 568 -13.69 -8.01 6.20
CA ASN A 568 -15.00 -8.18 6.84
C ASN A 568 -15.28 -7.17 7.97
N GLY A 569 -15.03 -5.88 7.74
CA GLY A 569 -15.30 -4.82 8.72
C GLY A 569 -14.24 -4.64 9.81
N ILE A 570 -13.05 -5.23 9.63
CA ILE A 570 -11.88 -5.07 10.49
C ILE A 570 -10.68 -4.70 9.61
N THR A 571 -9.90 -3.72 10.04
CA THR A 571 -8.67 -3.31 9.35
C THR A 571 -7.45 -3.81 10.13
N TYR A 572 -6.56 -4.49 9.42
CA TYR A 572 -5.33 -5.08 9.94
C TYR A 572 -4.16 -4.28 9.38
N ALA A 573 -3.37 -3.65 10.23
CA ALA A 573 -2.21 -2.86 9.79
C ALA A 573 -0.91 -3.48 10.28
N SER A 574 -0.01 -3.76 9.34
CA SER A 574 1.33 -4.27 9.64
C SER A 574 2.32 -3.13 9.83
N CYS A 575 3.00 -3.11 10.97
CA CYS A 575 4.02 -2.13 11.29
C CYS A 575 5.39 -2.80 11.35
N ILE A 576 6.33 -2.29 10.55
CA ILE A 576 7.66 -2.91 10.41
C ILE A 576 8.40 -3.00 11.75
N SER A 577 8.28 -1.97 12.57
CA SER A 577 9.06 -1.78 13.79
C SER A 577 8.50 -2.50 15.03
N THR A 578 7.21 -2.88 15.02
CA THR A 578 6.49 -3.32 16.23
C THR A 578 5.67 -4.58 16.06
N GLY A 579 4.72 -4.64 15.12
CA GLY A 579 3.79 -5.76 15.05
C GLY A 579 2.53 -5.50 14.22
N LEU A 580 1.50 -6.28 14.51
CA LEU A 580 0.18 -6.19 13.89
C LEU A 580 -0.76 -5.36 14.77
N TYR A 581 -1.35 -4.33 14.18
CA TYR A 581 -2.46 -3.57 14.78
C TYR A 581 -3.78 -4.06 14.21
N VAL A 582 -4.78 -4.23 15.08
CA VAL A 582 -6.15 -4.57 14.67
C VAL A 582 -7.07 -3.43 15.05
N MET A 583 -7.78 -2.89 14.06
CA MET A 583 -8.61 -1.70 14.21
C MET A 583 -10.00 -1.94 13.63
N GLN A 584 -10.98 -1.21 14.15
CA GLN A 584 -12.35 -1.22 13.68
C GLN A 584 -12.88 0.21 13.59
N LEU A 585 -13.38 0.57 12.42
CA LEU A 585 -14.15 1.78 12.21
C LEU A 585 -15.60 1.53 12.62
N ASP A 586 -16.22 2.46 13.34
CA ASP A 586 -17.58 2.31 13.88
C ASP A 586 -18.65 2.07 12.80
N ILE A 587 -18.52 2.73 11.65
CA ILE A 587 -19.41 2.61 10.50
C ILE A 587 -19.17 1.33 9.68
N ASP A 588 -18.11 0.57 9.97
CA ASP A 588 -17.87 -0.76 9.39
C ASP A 588 -18.51 -1.88 10.22
N MET A 589 -18.87 -1.63 11.48
CA MET A 589 -19.47 -2.63 12.37
C MET A 589 -20.67 -3.38 11.79
N PRO A 590 -21.58 -2.76 10.99
CA PRO A 590 -22.68 -3.48 10.36
C PRO A 590 -22.24 -4.60 9.40
N TYR A 591 -21.00 -4.55 8.91
CA TYR A 591 -20.41 -5.44 7.91
C TYR A 591 -19.51 -6.53 8.50
N LEU A 592 -19.53 -6.68 9.83
CA LEU A 592 -18.81 -7.76 10.50
C LEU A 592 -19.24 -9.14 9.98
N GLY A 593 -18.29 -9.86 9.40
CA GLY A 593 -18.48 -11.20 8.86
C GLY A 593 -19.23 -11.25 7.52
N THR A 594 -19.43 -10.11 6.84
CA THR A 594 -19.81 -10.08 5.43
C THR A 594 -18.55 -10.04 4.57
N THR A 595 -18.55 -10.69 3.42
CA THR A 595 -17.56 -10.41 2.36
C THR A 595 -17.88 -9.03 1.80
N VAL A 596 -17.02 -8.06 2.11
CA VAL A 596 -17.05 -6.66 1.67
C VAL A 596 -15.71 -6.30 1.06
#